data_AF-I1XJM5-F1
#
_entry.id   AF-I1XJM5-F1
#
_cell.length_a   1.000
_cell.length_b   1.000
_cell.length_c   1.000
_cell.angle_alpha   90.00
_cell.angle_beta   90.00
_cell.angle_gamma   90.00
#
_symmetry.space_group_name_H-M   'P 1'
#
loop_
_entity.id
_entity.type
_entity.pdbx_description
1 polymer ?
#
loop_
_entity_poly.entity_id
_entity_poly.type
_entity_poly.pdbx_seq_one_letter_code
_entity_poly.pdbx_strand_id
1 'polypeptide(L)'
;MMTIASMCIGSVQAENLEHGTITSCAYQAGTVNKSQKIRQTEGDDWETFETKIKSIYKDSQGRDDLLQIAKQVFIQPSSKSADFIHDQIFDACVKRQQGTESIY
;
A
#
# COMPACT_ATOMS: atom_id res chain seq x y z
N MET A 1 -49.78 6.54 23.84
CA MET A 1 -49.14 7.10 22.62
C MET A 1 -47.65 6.82 22.74
N MET A 2 -47.10 5.96 21.88
CA MET A 2 -45.74 5.45 21.98
C MET A 2 -44.87 6.21 20.97
N THR A 3 -43.97 7.05 21.47
CA THR A 3 -43.08 7.88 20.64
C THR A 3 -41.97 7.01 20.08
N ILE A 4 -41.99 6.76 18.76
CA ILE A 4 -40.90 6.08 18.06
C ILE A 4 -39.83 7.12 17.75
N ALA A 5 -38.70 7.07 18.47
CA ALA A 5 -37.51 7.85 18.14
C ALA A 5 -36.90 7.29 16.86
N SER A 6 -36.98 8.06 15.77
CA SER A 6 -36.37 7.71 14.49
C SER A 6 -34.86 7.93 14.58
N MET A 7 -34.11 6.83 14.58
CA MET A 7 -32.65 6.83 14.59
C MET A 7 -32.17 7.23 13.19
N CYS A 8 -31.63 8.44 13.04
CA CYS A 8 -30.98 8.87 11.80
C CYS A 8 -29.72 8.01 11.59
N ILE A 9 -29.83 7.01 10.72
CA ILE A 9 -28.68 6.26 10.20
C ILE A 9 -27.94 7.24 9.29
N GLY A 10 -26.86 7.84 9.79
CA GLY A 10 -25.97 8.66 8.98
C GLY A 10 -25.40 7.81 7.85
N SER A 11 -25.63 8.21 6.59
CA SER A 11 -24.97 7.61 5.45
C SER A 11 -23.48 7.92 5.52
N VAL A 12 -22.66 6.93 5.85
CA VAL A 12 -21.21 7.02 5.58
C VAL A 12 -21.08 6.92 4.06
N GLN A 13 -20.97 8.06 3.39
CA GLN A 13 -20.68 8.09 1.97
C GLN A 13 -19.24 7.60 1.81
N ALA A 14 -19.07 6.40 1.26
CA ALA A 14 -17.75 5.95 0.82
C ALA A 14 -17.27 6.92 -0.27
N GLU A 15 -16.07 7.45 -0.09
CA GLU A 15 -15.49 8.39 -1.04
C GLU A 15 -15.41 7.75 -2.43
N ASN A 16 -15.92 8.45 -3.46
CA ASN A 16 -15.94 7.94 -4.82
C ASN A 16 -14.53 8.06 -5.42
N LEU A 17 -13.72 7.02 -5.23
CA LEU A 17 -12.42 6.91 -5.87
C LEU A 17 -12.58 6.39 -7.30
N GLU A 18 -11.91 7.03 -8.26
CA GLU A 18 -11.85 6.49 -9.61
C GLU A 18 -11.25 5.06 -9.59
N HIS A 19 -11.81 4.16 -10.41
CA HIS A 19 -11.38 2.76 -10.44
C HIS A 19 -9.87 2.59 -10.73
N GLY A 20 -9.29 3.50 -11.54
CA GLY A 20 -7.84 3.55 -11.79
C GLY A 20 -7.02 3.88 -10.55
N THR A 21 -7.52 4.78 -9.71
CA THR A 21 -6.93 5.14 -8.40
C THR A 21 -6.95 3.94 -7.45
N ILE A 22 -8.09 3.24 -7.33
CA ILE A 22 -8.21 2.05 -6.49
C ILE A 22 -7.21 0.97 -6.94
N THR A 23 -7.16 0.69 -8.24
CA THR A 23 -6.32 -0.37 -8.80
C THR A 23 -4.83 -0.10 -8.61
N SER A 24 -4.40 1.14 -8.88
CA SER A 24 -2.99 1.53 -8.75
C SER A 24 -2.53 1.61 -7.29
N CYS A 25 -3.33 2.18 -6.40
CA CYS A 25 -2.99 2.25 -4.97
C CYS A 25 -3.01 0.86 -4.30
N ALA A 26 -3.97 0.01 -4.65
CA ALA A 26 -3.99 -1.38 -4.17
C ALA A 26 -2.77 -2.17 -4.67
N TYR A 27 -2.32 -1.96 -5.91
CA TYR A 27 -1.11 -2.59 -6.42
C TYR A 27 0.14 -2.16 -5.64
N GLN A 28 0.30 -0.85 -5.37
CA GLN A 28 1.43 -0.34 -4.58
C GLN A 28 1.40 -0.88 -3.15
N ALA A 29 0.26 -0.76 -2.46
CA ALA A 29 0.07 -1.22 -1.10
C ALA A 29 0.26 -2.74 -0.96
N GLY A 30 -0.26 -3.51 -1.91
CA GLY A 30 -0.10 -4.96 -1.97
C GLY A 30 1.35 -5.38 -2.20
N THR A 31 2.08 -4.66 -3.04
CA THR A 31 3.51 -4.91 -3.29
C THR A 31 4.33 -4.69 -2.02
N VAL A 32 4.15 -3.55 -1.34
CA VAL A 32 4.89 -3.27 -0.09
C VAL A 32 4.54 -4.25 1.03
N ASN A 33 3.27 -4.69 1.14
CA ASN A 33 2.85 -5.69 2.13
C ASN A 33 3.61 -7.02 1.93
N LYS A 34 3.65 -7.50 0.68
CA LYS A 34 4.35 -8.74 0.33
C LYS A 34 5.85 -8.61 0.53
N SER A 35 6.45 -7.49 0.12
CA SER A 35 7.88 -7.23 0.33
C SER A 35 8.25 -7.20 1.82
N GLN A 36 7.44 -6.58 2.69
CA GLN A 36 7.71 -6.58 4.13
C GLN A 36 7.59 -7.98 4.73
N LYS A 37 6.59 -8.78 4.31
CA LYS A 37 6.45 -10.17 4.76
C LYS A 37 7.66 -11.02 4.37
N ILE A 38 8.14 -10.87 3.14
CA ILE A 38 9.36 -11.53 2.65
C ILE A 38 10.55 -11.09 3.49
N ARG A 39 10.77 -9.78 3.65
CA ARG A 39 11.87 -9.23 4.45
C ARG A 39 11.86 -9.73 5.89
N GLN A 40 10.70 -9.79 6.54
CA GLN A 40 10.58 -10.26 7.92
C GLN A 40 10.80 -11.77 8.05
N THR A 41 10.38 -12.54 7.04
CA THR A 41 10.53 -14.00 7.02
C THR A 41 11.97 -14.41 6.70
N GLU A 42 12.58 -13.75 5.71
CA GLU A 42 13.87 -14.16 5.14
C GLU A 42 15.06 -13.40 5.75
N GLY A 43 14.81 -12.25 6.39
CA GLY A 43 15.86 -11.42 6.97
C GLY A 43 16.67 -10.65 5.94
N ASP A 44 16.18 -10.54 4.70
CA ASP A 44 16.87 -9.91 3.60
C ASP A 44 17.13 -8.41 3.84
N ASP A 45 18.28 -7.96 3.38
CA ASP A 45 18.53 -6.56 3.07
C ASP A 45 18.10 -6.22 1.64
N TRP A 46 18.23 -4.95 1.26
CA TRP A 46 17.80 -4.50 -0.06
C TRP A 46 18.55 -5.20 -1.20
N GLU A 47 19.87 -5.36 -1.09
CA GLU A 47 20.68 -5.96 -2.16
C GLU A 47 20.33 -7.44 -2.40
N THR A 48 20.10 -8.17 -1.31
CA THR A 48 19.68 -9.58 -1.36
C THR A 48 18.30 -9.71 -2.01
N PHE A 49 17.34 -8.89 -1.57
CA PHE A 49 15.99 -8.88 -2.13
C PHE A 49 16.00 -8.51 -3.62
N GLU A 50 16.70 -7.45 -3.99
CA GLU A 50 16.81 -6.98 -5.38
C GLU A 50 17.41 -8.07 -6.30
N THR A 51 18.46 -8.74 -5.83
CA THR A 51 19.10 -9.84 -6.56
C THR A 51 18.15 -11.01 -6.77
N LYS A 52 17.38 -11.40 -5.74
CA LYS A 52 16.37 -12.47 -5.84
C LYS A 52 15.26 -12.12 -6.85
N ILE A 53 14.74 -10.90 -6.80
CA ILE A 53 13.71 -10.46 -7.75
C ILE A 53 14.24 -10.48 -9.20
N LYS A 54 15.47 -10.00 -9.42
CA LYS A 54 16.11 -10.00 -10.75
C LYS A 54 16.42 -11.40 -11.28
N SER A 55 16.58 -12.41 -10.42
CA SER A 55 16.80 -13.80 -10.85
C SER A 55 15.49 -14.53 -11.20
N ILE A 56 14.37 -14.14 -10.58
CA ILE A 56 13.05 -14.75 -10.80
C ILE A 56 12.33 -14.11 -12.00
N TYR A 57 12.41 -12.79 -12.13
CA TYR A 57 11.64 -12.03 -13.13
C TYR A 57 12.53 -11.51 -14.25
N LYS A 58 12.06 -11.66 -15.49
CA LYS A 58 12.71 -11.10 -16.68
C LYS A 58 12.78 -9.57 -16.59
N ASP A 59 13.74 -9.02 -17.33
CA ASP A 59 13.85 -7.60 -17.56
C ASP A 59 12.58 -7.04 -18.23
N SER A 60 11.85 -6.23 -17.49
CA SER A 60 10.54 -5.71 -17.87
C SER A 60 10.13 -4.54 -16.98
N GLN A 61 9.26 -3.67 -17.50
CA GLN A 61 8.70 -2.55 -16.75
C GLN A 61 8.06 -3.01 -15.42
N GLY A 62 7.32 -4.13 -15.43
CA GLY A 62 6.68 -4.64 -14.23
C GLY A 62 7.66 -5.09 -13.14
N ARG A 63 8.85 -5.59 -13.51
CA ARG A 63 9.91 -5.90 -12.55
C ARG A 63 10.47 -4.61 -11.95
N ASP A 64 10.70 -3.61 -12.79
CA ASP A 64 11.28 -2.34 -12.35
C ASP A 64 10.30 -1.56 -11.45
N ASP A 65 9.01 -1.57 -11.79
CA ASP A 65 7.93 -1.01 -10.96
C ASP A 65 7.87 -1.69 -9.59
N LEU A 66 7.92 -3.03 -9.56
CA LEU A 66 7.96 -3.81 -8.32
C LEU A 66 9.17 -3.41 -7.47
N LEU A 67 10.36 -3.36 -8.05
CA LEU A 67 11.59 -2.98 -7.33
C LEU A 67 11.50 -1.55 -6.79
N GLN A 68 10.99 -0.61 -7.57
CA GLN A 68 10.84 0.78 -7.14
C GLN A 68 9.88 0.91 -5.95
N ILE A 69 8.75 0.20 -5.98
CA ILE A 69 7.77 0.18 -4.89
C ILE A 69 8.36 -0.54 -3.66
N ALA A 70 8.95 -1.71 -3.85
CA ALA A 70 9.50 -2.53 -2.77
C ALA A 70 10.64 -1.81 -2.03
N LYS A 71 11.44 -0.99 -2.70
CA LYS A 71 12.52 -0.22 -2.07
C LYS A 71 12.03 0.68 -0.93
N GLN A 72 10.79 1.17 -1.01
CA GLN A 72 10.17 1.96 0.06
C GLN A 72 9.97 1.18 1.37
N VAL A 73 9.93 -0.15 1.30
CA VAL A 73 9.86 -1.01 2.49
C VAL A 73 11.20 -1.05 3.22
N PHE A 74 12.31 -1.05 2.47
CA PHE A 74 13.64 -1.24 3.03
C PHE A 74 14.19 0.02 3.71
N ILE A 75 13.60 1.19 3.46
CA ILE A 75 13.87 2.42 4.24
C ILE A 75 13.13 2.46 5.59
N GLN A 76 12.12 1.62 5.77
CA GLN A 76 11.37 1.50 7.03
C GLN A 76 12.01 0.47 7.97
N PRO A 77 11.78 0.56 9.30
CA PRO A 77 12.21 -0.47 10.24
C PRO A 77 11.56 -1.82 9.92
N SER A 78 12.34 -2.91 9.96
CA SER A 78 11.83 -4.28 9.76
C SER A 78 10.84 -4.73 10.83
N SER A 79 10.77 -4.04 11.98
CA SER A 79 9.82 -4.32 13.05
C SER A 79 8.39 -3.81 12.78
N LYS A 80 8.18 -2.96 11.77
CA LYS A 80 6.84 -2.50 11.39
C LYS A 80 6.05 -3.62 10.74
N SER A 81 4.77 -3.79 11.09
CA SER A 81 3.94 -4.83 10.48
C SER A 81 3.72 -4.54 9.00
N ALA A 82 3.58 -5.60 8.20
CA ALA A 82 3.26 -5.48 6.78
C ALA A 82 1.91 -4.77 6.55
N ASP A 83 0.94 -4.95 7.44
CA ASP A 83 -0.37 -4.32 7.34
C ASP A 83 -0.30 -2.82 7.66
N PHE A 84 0.53 -2.42 8.64
CA PHE A 84 0.77 -1.00 8.90
C PHE A 84 1.40 -0.30 7.69
N ILE A 85 2.40 -0.93 7.05
CA ILE A 85 3.03 -0.37 5.85
C ILE A 85 2.05 -0.34 4.68
N HIS A 86 1.22 -1.38 4.53
CA HIS A 86 0.16 -1.41 3.53
C HIS A 86 -0.77 -0.21 3.65
N ASP A 87 -1.36 -0.01 4.84
CA ASP A 87 -2.35 1.03 5.06
C ASP A 87 -1.74 2.42 4.87
N GLN A 88 -0.52 2.63 5.38
CA GLN A 88 0.20 3.88 5.19
C GLN A 88 0.44 4.21 3.70
N ILE A 89 0.86 3.23 2.90
CA ILE A 89 1.13 3.44 1.47
C ILE A 89 -0.17 3.60 0.68
N PHE A 90 -1.22 2.85 1.03
CA PHE A 90 -2.53 2.99 0.42
C PHE A 90 -3.09 4.40 0.64
N ASP A 91 -3.11 4.85 1.89
CA ASP A 91 -3.63 6.17 2.26
C ASP A 91 -2.82 7.31 1.61
N ALA A 92 -1.49 7.21 1.61
CA ALA A 92 -0.63 8.18 0.95
C ALA A 92 -0.88 8.24 -0.56
N CYS A 93 -1.05 7.07 -1.21
CA CYS A 93 -1.37 7.00 -2.63
C CYS A 93 -2.73 7.64 -2.94
N VAL A 94 -3.77 7.30 -2.17
CA VAL A 94 -5.11 7.88 -2.35
C VAL A 94 -5.06 9.40 -2.21
N LYS A 95 -4.43 9.92 -1.16
CA LYS A 95 -4.27 11.36 -0.95
C LYS A 95 -3.55 12.04 -2.12
N ARG A 96 -2.50 11.40 -2.65
CA ARG A 96 -1.79 11.92 -3.82
C ARG A 96 -2.66 11.98 -5.05
N GLN A 97 -3.44 10.93 -5.32
CA GLN A 97 -4.36 10.87 -6.46
C GLN A 97 -5.50 11.90 -6.34
N GLN A 98 -5.88 12.27 -5.12
CA GLN A 98 -6.87 13.31 -4.85
C GLN A 98 -6.28 14.73 -4.78
N GLY A 99 -4.95 14.89 -4.82
CA GLY A 99 -4.29 16.18 -4.59
C GLY A 99 -4.38 16.70 -3.15
N THR A 100 -4.61 15.81 -2.18
CA THR A 100 -4.77 16.11 -0.75
C THR A 100 -3.56 15.65 0.08
N GLU A 101 -2.48 15.21 -0.57
CA GLU A 101 -1.24 14.85 0.11
C GLU A 101 -0.62 16.08 0.79
N SER A 102 -0.30 15.93 2.07
CA SER A 102 0.28 16.97 2.91
C SER A 102 1.71 17.29 2.45
N ILE A 103 1.96 18.55 2.07
CA ILE A 103 3.30 19.05 1.72
C ILE A 103 4.01 19.53 3.00
N TYR A 104 4.27 18.63 3.95
CA TYR A 104 4.98 18.98 5.19
C TYR A 104 5.94 17.88 5.62
#